data_AF-A0AAD7EM80-F1
#
_entry.id   AF-A0AAD7EM80-F1
#
_cell.length_a   1.000
_cell.length_b   1.000
_cell.length_c   1.000
_cell.angle_alpha   90.00
_cell.angle_beta   90.00
_cell.angle_gamma   90.00
#
_symmetry.space_group_name_H-M   'P 1'
#
loop_
_entity.id
_entity.type
_entity.pdbx_description
1 polymer ?
#
loop_
_entity_poly.entity_id
_entity_poly.type
_entity_poly.pdbx_seq_one_letter_code
_entity_poly.pdbx_strand_id
1 'polypeptide(L)'
;MLLSSVVVTSLAVARASAAYASSPSLDQHAEQLLHDRLFQTNLRGPRWTGNDNQNTLTSLVATSLEIAGLTVETLNYTLFRWDPRWWSLSLKLTDGTTLGLPTTGYWPYSGDSGLKGVTAPMHDAGSYALFPNQTANAGALDLTGLPQGGSILFFDNPSPTKNYSQPGYGVLGCVCPSPIKYRS
;
A
#
# COMPACT_ATOMS: atom_id res chain seq x y z
N MET A 1 -24.24 59.02 -37.47
CA MET A 1 -25.60 58.98 -36.90
C MET A 1 -25.83 57.56 -36.39
N LEU A 2 -26.01 57.40 -35.06
CA LEU A 2 -26.55 56.23 -34.32
C LEU A 2 -25.75 54.91 -34.42
N LEU A 3 -24.83 54.55 -33.51
CA LEU A 3 -24.98 54.05 -32.12
C LEU A 3 -26.06 52.97 -31.93
N SER A 4 -25.63 51.78 -31.45
CA SER A 4 -26.35 50.78 -30.61
C SER A 4 -26.09 49.35 -31.11
N SER A 5 -25.83 48.31 -30.32
CA SER A 5 -25.70 48.16 -28.86
C SER A 5 -24.97 46.84 -28.58
N VAL A 6 -24.11 46.85 -27.58
CA VAL A 6 -23.70 45.64 -26.85
C VAL A 6 -24.85 45.28 -25.92
N VAL A 7 -25.32 44.03 -25.97
CA VAL A 7 -26.09 43.43 -24.88
C VAL A 7 -25.40 42.13 -24.49
N VAL A 8 -24.68 42.20 -23.37
CA VAL A 8 -24.30 41.05 -22.57
C VAL A 8 -25.52 40.67 -21.74
N THR A 9 -26.03 39.45 -21.90
CA THR A 9 -26.97 38.86 -20.94
C THR A 9 -26.33 37.62 -20.35
N SER A 10 -26.02 37.73 -19.07
CA SER A 10 -25.45 36.71 -18.20
C SER A 10 -26.53 35.75 -17.67
N LEU A 11 -26.07 34.60 -17.18
CA LEU A 11 -26.71 33.63 -16.28
C LEU A 11 -27.84 32.73 -16.82
N ALA A 12 -27.48 31.46 -17.01
CA ALA A 12 -28.25 30.34 -16.47
C ALA A 12 -27.29 29.29 -15.89
N VAL A 13 -26.83 29.52 -14.65
CA VAL A 13 -26.39 28.43 -13.77
C VAL A 13 -27.66 27.86 -13.16
N ALA A 14 -28.08 26.67 -13.60
CA ALA A 14 -29.07 25.87 -12.89
C ALA A 14 -28.86 24.38 -13.16
N ARG A 15 -28.10 23.76 -12.24
CA ARG A 15 -28.35 22.44 -11.67
C ARG A 15 -28.67 21.30 -12.66
N ALA A 16 -27.63 20.72 -13.24
CA ALA A 16 -27.64 19.27 -13.36
C ALA A 16 -27.26 18.70 -11.99
N SER A 17 -28.25 18.52 -11.13
CA SER A 17 -28.13 17.63 -9.98
C SER A 17 -27.60 16.32 -10.53
N ALA A 18 -26.39 15.93 -10.10
CA ALA A 18 -25.84 14.63 -10.42
C ALA A 18 -26.90 13.59 -10.08
N ALA A 19 -27.50 12.99 -11.11
CA ALA A 19 -28.18 11.74 -10.95
C ALA A 19 -27.12 10.81 -10.39
N TYR A 20 -27.19 10.50 -9.10
CA TYR A 20 -26.62 9.26 -8.60
C TYR A 20 -27.27 8.19 -9.48
N ALA A 21 -26.55 7.73 -10.49
CA ALA A 21 -26.97 6.59 -11.28
C ALA A 21 -27.26 5.50 -10.25
N SER A 22 -28.54 5.17 -10.08
CA SER A 22 -28.95 4.04 -9.26
C SER A 22 -28.15 2.87 -9.79
N SER A 23 -27.22 2.36 -9.00
CA SER A 23 -26.42 1.22 -9.41
C SER A 23 -27.41 0.14 -9.86
N PRO A 24 -27.28 -0.38 -11.09
CA PRO A 24 -28.21 -1.40 -11.56
C PRO A 24 -28.21 -2.54 -10.55
N SER A 25 -29.37 -2.82 -9.96
CA SER A 25 -29.52 -3.98 -9.10
C SER A 25 -29.37 -5.22 -9.98
N LEU A 26 -28.45 -6.10 -9.62
CA LEU A 26 -28.30 -7.37 -10.28
C LEU A 26 -29.55 -8.21 -10.01
N ASP A 27 -30.04 -8.92 -11.02
CA ASP A 27 -31.04 -9.97 -10.75
C ASP A 27 -30.38 -11.17 -10.05
N GLN A 28 -31.19 -12.06 -9.49
CA GLN A 28 -30.70 -13.22 -8.75
C GLN A 28 -29.68 -14.07 -9.55
N HIS A 29 -29.89 -14.20 -10.86
CA HIS A 29 -29.01 -14.97 -11.72
C HIS A 29 -27.65 -14.27 -11.92
N ALA A 30 -27.66 -12.96 -12.16
CA ALA A 30 -26.47 -12.15 -12.28
C ALA A 30 -25.68 -12.06 -10.96
N GLU A 31 -26.36 -12.01 -9.82
CA GLU A 31 -25.73 -12.12 -8.49
C GLU A 31 -25.02 -13.47 -8.34
N GLN A 32 -25.69 -14.58 -8.64
CA GLN A 32 -25.09 -15.91 -8.55
C GLN A 32 -23.86 -16.02 -9.45
N LEU A 33 -23.95 -15.57 -10.70
CA LEU A 33 -22.81 -15.56 -11.62
C LEU A 33 -21.64 -14.71 -11.10
N LEU A 34 -21.91 -13.57 -10.48
CA LEU A 34 -20.87 -12.74 -9.87
C LEU A 34 -20.20 -13.48 -8.70
N HIS A 35 -21.00 -14.09 -7.82
CA HIS A 35 -20.50 -14.87 -6.69
C HIS A 35 -19.64 -16.05 -7.15
N ASP A 36 -20.10 -16.80 -8.16
CA ASP A 36 -19.35 -17.92 -8.72
C ASP A 36 -18.02 -17.46 -9.33
N ARG A 37 -18.03 -16.35 -10.08
CA ARG A 37 -16.80 -15.77 -10.66
C ARG A 37 -15.82 -15.31 -9.57
N LEU A 38 -16.31 -14.68 -8.51
CA LEU A 38 -15.49 -14.27 -7.37
C LEU A 38 -14.88 -15.49 -6.66
N PHE A 39 -15.68 -16.52 -6.43
CA PHE A 39 -15.22 -17.77 -5.83
C PHE A 39 -14.15 -18.45 -6.68
N GLN A 40 -14.39 -18.64 -7.98
CA GLN A 40 -13.42 -19.22 -8.92
C GLN A 40 -12.11 -18.40 -8.97
N THR A 41 -12.21 -17.08 -8.92
CA THR A 41 -11.03 -16.21 -8.89
C THR A 41 -10.24 -16.39 -7.60
N ASN A 42 -10.91 -16.57 -6.46
CA ASN A 42 -10.28 -16.75 -5.16
C ASN A 42 -9.63 -18.13 -4.99
N LEU A 43 -10.16 -19.18 -5.64
CA LEU A 43 -9.58 -20.53 -5.62
C LEU A 43 -8.16 -20.59 -6.19
N ARG A 44 -7.77 -19.63 -7.04
CA ARG A 44 -6.42 -19.56 -7.62
C ARG A 44 -5.36 -19.10 -6.62
N GLY A 45 -5.77 -18.52 -5.49
CA GLY A 45 -4.88 -17.97 -4.47
C GLY A 45 -4.54 -16.49 -4.70
N PRO A 46 -3.50 -15.98 -3.99
CA PRO A 46 -3.13 -14.57 -4.04
C PRO A 46 -2.80 -14.08 -5.46
N ARG A 47 -3.25 -12.87 -5.78
CA ARG A 47 -3.05 -12.17 -7.06
C ARG A 47 -2.04 -11.05 -6.89
N TRP A 48 -0.81 -11.42 -6.58
CA TRP A 48 0.29 -10.46 -6.46
C TRP A 48 0.61 -9.89 -7.84
N THR A 49 0.79 -8.57 -7.95
CA THR A 49 1.30 -7.92 -9.16
C THR A 49 2.51 -8.66 -9.74
N GLY A 50 2.39 -9.07 -11.00
CA GLY A 50 3.37 -9.82 -11.78
C GLY A 50 3.23 -11.34 -11.73
N ASN A 51 2.40 -11.91 -10.83
CA ASN A 51 2.26 -13.36 -10.71
C ASN A 51 1.25 -13.96 -11.72
N ASP A 52 1.36 -15.27 -11.96
CA ASP A 52 0.52 -15.98 -12.94
C ASP A 52 -0.98 -15.87 -12.67
N ASN A 53 -1.37 -15.80 -11.39
CA ASN A 53 -2.77 -15.64 -10.99
C ASN A 53 -3.33 -14.27 -11.37
N GLN A 54 -2.53 -13.21 -11.18
CA GLN A 54 -2.90 -11.86 -11.62
C GLN A 54 -2.97 -11.80 -13.14
N ASN A 55 -1.97 -12.35 -13.84
CA ASN A 55 -1.96 -12.38 -15.31
C ASN A 55 -3.17 -13.12 -15.89
N THR A 56 -3.51 -14.28 -15.31
CA THR A 56 -4.68 -15.04 -15.76
C THR A 56 -5.98 -14.26 -15.53
N LEU A 57 -6.13 -13.59 -14.38
CA LEU A 57 -7.29 -12.75 -14.11
C LEU A 57 -7.40 -11.62 -15.15
N THR A 58 -6.29 -10.94 -15.45
CA THR A 58 -6.26 -9.88 -16.47
C THR A 58 -6.72 -10.43 -17.82
N SER A 59 -6.24 -11.60 -18.24
CA SER A 59 -6.68 -12.25 -19.49
C SER A 59 -8.17 -12.60 -19.47
N LEU A 60 -8.68 -13.17 -18.38
CA LEU A 60 -10.11 -13.51 -18.26
C LEU A 60 -11.02 -12.28 -18.34
N VAL A 61 -10.60 -11.17 -17.72
CA VAL A 61 -11.33 -9.90 -17.80
C VAL A 61 -11.28 -9.36 -19.22
N ALA A 62 -10.11 -9.32 -19.86
CA ALA A 62 -9.97 -8.86 -21.24
C ALA A 62 -10.87 -9.67 -22.19
N THR A 63 -10.81 -11.00 -22.14
CA THR A 63 -11.67 -11.86 -22.95
C THR A 63 -13.16 -11.66 -22.66
N SER A 64 -13.54 -11.45 -21.39
CA SER A 64 -14.94 -11.19 -21.05
C SER A 64 -15.46 -9.87 -21.63
N LEU A 65 -14.61 -8.84 -21.67
CA LEU A 65 -14.93 -7.54 -22.28
C LEU A 65 -15.02 -7.65 -23.80
N GLU A 66 -14.11 -8.40 -24.43
CA GLU A 66 -14.15 -8.70 -25.87
C GLU A 66 -15.43 -9.45 -26.26
N ILE A 67 -15.83 -10.47 -25.49
CA ILE A 67 -17.09 -11.21 -25.69
C ILE A 67 -18.30 -10.27 -25.55
N ALA A 68 -18.21 -9.26 -24.69
CA ALA A 68 -19.24 -8.23 -24.54
C ALA A 68 -19.24 -7.18 -25.68
N GLY A 69 -18.37 -7.33 -26.68
CA GLY A 69 -18.28 -6.46 -27.86
C GLY A 69 -17.42 -5.21 -27.65
N LEU A 70 -16.57 -5.18 -26.61
CA LEU A 70 -15.67 -4.06 -26.36
C LEU A 70 -14.31 -4.30 -27.01
N THR A 71 -13.70 -3.23 -27.52
CA THR A 71 -12.28 -3.24 -27.91
C THR A 71 -11.43 -3.10 -26.65
N VAL A 72 -10.54 -4.06 -26.40
CA VAL A 72 -9.69 -4.08 -25.20
C VAL A 72 -8.24 -3.80 -25.58
N GLU A 73 -7.58 -2.97 -24.78
CA GLU A 73 -6.13 -2.75 -24.82
C GLU A 73 -5.54 -3.13 -23.46
N THR A 74 -4.47 -3.93 -23.47
CA THR A 74 -3.73 -4.30 -22.25
C THR A 74 -2.41 -3.55 -22.21
N LEU A 75 -2.25 -2.67 -21.22
CA LEU A 75 -1.02 -1.92 -20.99
C LEU A 75 -0.08 -2.70 -20.08
N ASN A 76 1.14 -2.95 -20.56
CA ASN A 76 2.17 -3.65 -19.80
C ASN A 76 3.18 -2.66 -19.23
N TYR A 77 3.46 -2.80 -17.93
CA TYR A 77 4.45 -2.00 -17.22
C TYR A 77 5.49 -2.91 -16.57
N THR A 78 6.76 -2.52 -16.68
CA THR A 78 7.84 -3.14 -15.91
C THR A 78 8.08 -2.33 -14.66
N LEU A 79 8.04 -2.98 -13.50
CA LEU A 79 8.29 -2.36 -12.20
C LEU A 79 9.26 -3.21 -11.37
N PHE A 80 10.13 -2.54 -10.64
CA PHE A 80 10.97 -3.20 -9.63
C PHE A 80 10.14 -3.39 -8.38
N ARG A 81 9.81 -4.65 -8.09
CA ARG A 81 9.07 -5.02 -6.89
C ARG A 81 10.02 -5.51 -5.82
N TRP A 82 9.84 -5.02 -4.60
CA TRP A 82 10.46 -5.62 -3.42
C TRP A 82 9.69 -6.90 -3.07
N ASP A 83 10.40 -8.03 -3.11
CA ASP A 83 9.86 -9.37 -2.86
C ASP A 83 10.70 -10.10 -1.80
N PRO A 84 10.25 -10.09 -0.53
CA PRO A 84 10.99 -10.71 0.55
C PRO A 84 10.77 -12.22 0.53
N ARG A 85 11.88 -12.96 0.44
CA ARG A 85 11.84 -14.42 0.33
C ARG A 85 11.90 -15.13 1.67
N TRP A 86 12.52 -14.50 2.66
CA TRP A 86 12.71 -15.06 4.00
C TRP A 86 12.71 -13.96 5.04
N TRP A 87 12.17 -14.28 6.22
CA TRP A 87 12.18 -13.43 7.40
C TRP A 87 12.23 -14.32 8.64
N SER A 88 12.94 -13.86 9.67
CA SER A 88 13.00 -14.52 10.96
C SER A 88 13.42 -13.51 12.02
N LEU A 89 13.07 -13.77 13.27
CA LEU A 89 13.48 -12.97 14.40
C LEU A 89 13.83 -13.90 15.57
N SER A 90 14.89 -13.56 16.28
CA SER A 90 15.32 -14.29 17.49
C SER A 90 15.84 -13.32 18.54
N LEU A 91 15.62 -13.65 19.81
CA LEU A 91 16.18 -12.92 20.95
C LEU A 91 17.29 -13.73 21.58
N LYS A 92 18.44 -13.08 21.81
CA LYS A 92 19.50 -13.61 22.67
C LYS A 92 19.36 -12.94 24.04
N LEU A 93 19.03 -13.75 25.04
CA LEU A 93 18.87 -13.30 26.42
C LEU A 93 20.23 -13.08 27.09
N THR A 94 20.22 -12.36 28.21
CA THR A 94 21.44 -12.05 28.99
C THR A 94 22.09 -13.28 29.61
N ASP A 95 21.32 -14.34 29.84
CA ASP A 95 21.80 -15.64 30.32
C ASP A 95 22.42 -16.52 29.21
N GLY A 96 22.44 -16.02 27.96
CA GLY A 96 22.98 -16.71 26.79
C GLY A 96 21.96 -17.57 26.03
N THR A 97 20.74 -17.73 26.54
CA THR A 97 19.67 -18.48 25.87
C THR A 97 19.24 -17.76 24.58
N THR A 98 18.97 -18.53 23.52
CA THR A 98 18.42 -18.00 22.26
C THR A 98 16.98 -18.48 22.08
N LEU A 99 16.06 -17.54 21.90
CA LEU A 99 14.65 -17.79 21.66
C LEU A 99 14.28 -17.39 20.23
N GLY A 100 13.71 -18.31 19.47
CA GLY A 100 13.06 -17.97 18.20
C GLY A 100 11.72 -17.28 18.46
N LEU A 101 11.49 -16.13 17.84
CA LEU A 101 10.22 -15.41 17.95
C LEU A 101 9.29 -15.80 16.80
N PRO A 102 7.99 -16.05 17.05
CA PRO A 102 7.02 -16.22 15.99
C PRO A 102 6.91 -14.93 15.14
N THR A 103 7.46 -14.97 13.92
CA THR A 103 7.39 -13.85 12.97
C THR A 103 6.36 -14.14 11.89
N THR A 104 5.22 -13.47 11.96
CA THR A 104 4.09 -13.70 11.04
C THR A 104 4.22 -12.93 9.72
N GLY A 105 5.17 -12.01 9.62
CA GLY A 105 5.41 -11.25 8.39
C GLY A 105 6.47 -10.18 8.56
N TYR A 106 6.51 -9.28 7.58
CA TYR A 106 7.47 -8.18 7.47
C TYR A 106 6.73 -6.91 7.10
N TRP A 107 7.37 -5.77 7.34
CA TRP A 107 6.88 -4.50 6.84
C TRP A 107 7.22 -4.33 5.35
N PRO A 108 6.27 -3.98 4.47
CA PRO A 108 6.58 -3.78 3.06
C PRO A 108 7.69 -2.75 2.86
N TYR A 109 8.70 -3.10 2.04
CA TYR A 109 9.85 -2.24 1.76
C TYR A 109 10.72 -1.91 2.98
N SER A 110 10.77 -2.80 3.98
CA SER A 110 11.63 -2.63 5.18
C SER A 110 13.13 -2.70 4.92
N GLY A 111 13.56 -2.88 3.67
CA GLY A 111 14.96 -3.08 3.29
C GLY A 111 15.42 -4.54 3.40
N ASP A 112 16.71 -4.76 3.14
CA ASP A 112 17.38 -6.05 3.20
C ASP A 112 18.40 -6.05 4.34
N SER A 113 18.32 -7.03 5.24
CA SER A 113 19.29 -7.24 6.33
C SER A 113 20.56 -7.97 5.89
N GLY A 114 20.64 -8.39 4.62
CA GLY A 114 21.66 -9.24 4.07
C GLY A 114 21.56 -10.69 4.55
N LEU A 115 22.30 -11.59 3.89
CA LEU A 115 22.29 -13.03 4.21
C LEU A 115 22.78 -13.36 5.63
N LYS A 116 23.63 -12.49 6.22
CA LYS A 116 24.11 -12.67 7.60
C LYS A 116 23.09 -12.21 8.64
N GLY A 117 22.04 -11.50 8.22
CA GLY A 117 21.14 -10.79 9.11
C GLY A 117 21.83 -9.65 9.86
N VAL A 118 21.07 -9.01 10.73
CA VAL A 118 21.56 -7.98 11.65
C VAL A 118 21.38 -8.49 13.08
N THR A 119 22.44 -8.43 13.87
CA THR A 119 22.39 -8.70 15.31
C THR A 119 22.94 -7.47 16.04
N ALA A 120 22.14 -6.88 16.91
CA ALA A 120 22.51 -5.74 17.72
C ALA A 120 21.73 -5.76 19.04
N PRO A 121 22.12 -4.98 20.05
CA PRO A 121 21.31 -4.77 21.24
C PRO A 121 19.89 -4.31 20.87
N MET A 122 18.90 -4.77 21.63
CA MET A 122 17.52 -4.32 21.50
C MET A 122 17.28 -3.12 22.41
N HIS A 123 16.62 -2.09 21.89
CA HIS A 123 16.22 -0.92 22.64
C HIS A 123 14.71 -0.74 22.50
N ASP A 124 14.00 -0.67 23.62
CA ASP A 124 12.57 -0.35 23.65
C ASP A 124 12.40 1.16 23.56
N ALA A 125 11.84 1.62 22.44
CA ALA A 125 11.61 3.03 22.16
C ALA A 125 10.19 3.48 22.52
N GLY A 126 9.37 2.62 23.13
CA GLY A 126 8.00 2.95 23.54
C GLY A 126 7.02 2.98 22.38
N SER A 127 6.02 3.86 22.43
CA SER A 127 4.95 3.91 21.42
C SER A 127 5.17 5.02 20.40
N TYR A 128 5.07 4.67 19.12
CA TYR A 128 5.06 5.63 18.04
C TYR A 128 3.79 6.49 18.08
N ALA A 129 3.94 7.80 17.85
CA ALA A 129 2.81 8.73 17.84
C ALA A 129 2.76 9.58 16.56
N LEU A 130 1.56 10.08 16.27
CA LEU A 130 1.31 11.08 15.24
C LEU A 130 0.86 12.37 15.91
N PHE A 131 1.19 13.50 15.30
CA PHE A 131 0.55 14.76 15.62
C PHE A 131 -0.94 14.75 15.17
N PRO A 132 -1.80 15.66 15.68
CA PRO A 132 -3.20 15.73 15.27
C PRO A 132 -3.42 15.93 13.76
N ASN A 133 -2.46 16.57 13.08
CA ASN A 133 -2.44 16.75 11.62
C ASN A 133 -1.99 15.47 10.86
N GLN A 134 -1.83 14.35 11.55
CA GLN A 134 -1.41 13.05 11.04
C GLN A 134 0.03 12.95 10.52
N THR A 135 0.89 13.94 10.81
CA THR A 135 2.32 13.83 10.52
C THR A 135 3.05 13.06 11.62
N ALA A 136 4.14 12.39 11.25
CA ALA A 136 5.03 11.69 12.17
C ALA A 136 5.47 12.55 13.37
N ASN A 137 5.33 12.03 14.60
CA ASN A 137 5.95 12.63 15.78
C ASN A 137 7.18 11.81 16.20
N ALA A 138 8.33 12.14 15.60
CA ALA A 138 9.59 11.45 15.89
C ALA A 138 10.03 11.60 17.36
N GLY A 139 9.58 12.64 18.07
CA GLY A 139 9.91 12.86 19.48
C GLY A 139 9.11 12.00 20.46
N ALA A 140 8.17 11.18 19.98
CA ALA A 140 7.42 10.25 20.82
C ALA A 140 8.21 8.98 21.19
N LEU A 141 9.24 8.67 20.39
CA LEU A 141 10.10 7.51 20.65
C LEU A 141 11.22 7.89 21.62
N ASP A 142 11.49 7.02 22.59
CA ASP A 142 12.68 7.15 23.43
C ASP A 142 13.90 6.64 22.66
N LEU A 143 14.69 7.57 22.13
CA LEU A 143 15.94 7.29 21.43
C LEU A 143 17.16 7.70 22.26
N THR A 144 16.99 7.89 23.58
CA THR A 144 18.09 8.23 24.48
C THR A 144 18.88 6.98 24.87
N GLY A 145 20.17 7.17 25.18
CA GLY A 145 21.01 6.07 25.68
C GLY A 145 21.36 4.97 24.67
N LEU A 146 21.17 5.21 23.37
CA LEU A 146 21.49 4.21 22.34
C LEU A 146 23.00 3.88 22.31
N PRO A 147 23.38 2.59 22.28
CA PRO A 147 24.75 2.13 22.07
C PRO A 147 25.40 2.74 20.83
N GLN A 148 26.68 3.09 20.93
CA GLN A 148 27.45 3.68 19.82
C GLN A 148 27.56 2.75 18.59
N GLY A 149 27.41 1.44 18.79
CA GLY A 149 27.40 0.43 17.72
C GLY A 149 26.04 0.23 17.04
N GLY A 150 25.01 1.01 17.42
CA GLY A 150 23.64 0.87 16.92
C GLY A 150 22.79 -0.09 17.75
N SER A 151 21.49 -0.11 17.47
CA SER A 151 20.52 -0.98 18.14
C SER A 151 19.34 -1.30 17.22
N ILE A 152 18.69 -2.43 17.50
CA ILE A 152 17.39 -2.77 16.94
C ILE A 152 16.33 -2.09 17.82
N LEU A 153 15.51 -1.23 17.23
CA LEU A 153 14.43 -0.55 17.94
C LEU A 153 13.19 -1.46 17.97
N PHE A 154 12.68 -1.69 19.18
CA PHE A 154 11.34 -2.22 19.40
C PHE A 154 10.43 -1.05 19.76
N PHE A 155 9.27 -0.93 19.12
CA PHE A 155 8.30 0.09 19.45
C PHE A 155 6.89 -0.36 19.09
N ASP A 156 5.92 0.14 19.86
CA ASP A 156 4.50 -0.11 19.60
C ASP A 156 4.01 0.84 18.51
N ASN A 157 3.50 0.28 17.42
CA ASN A 157 2.83 1.05 16.38
C ASN A 157 1.30 0.92 16.55
N PRO A 158 0.59 1.96 16.98
CA PRO A 158 -0.85 1.88 17.27
C PRO A 158 -1.76 1.76 16.03
N SER A 159 -1.22 1.65 14.79
CA SER A 159 -2.07 1.47 13.60
C SER A 159 -1.58 0.36 12.65
N PRO A 160 -2.41 -0.67 12.39
CA PRO A 160 -2.17 -1.63 11.31
C PRO A 160 -2.74 -1.19 9.94
N THR A 161 -3.35 0.01 9.82
CA THR A 161 -4.21 0.34 8.65
C THR A 161 -3.76 1.52 7.79
N LYS A 162 -2.68 2.23 8.12
CA LYS A 162 -2.22 3.36 7.28
C LYS A 162 -1.15 2.93 6.27
N ASN A 163 -1.10 3.63 5.14
CA ASN A 163 -0.10 3.41 4.09
C ASN A 163 1.13 4.28 4.38
N TYR A 164 2.18 3.66 4.91
CA TYR A 164 3.42 4.33 5.34
C TYR A 164 4.38 4.66 4.17
N SER A 165 3.92 4.53 2.91
CA SER A 165 4.61 5.06 1.72
C SER A 165 4.31 6.54 1.44
N GLN A 166 3.48 7.19 2.27
CA GLN A 166 3.16 8.61 2.13
C GLN A 166 4.37 9.52 2.44
N PRO A 167 4.47 10.69 1.77
CA PRO A 167 5.50 11.68 2.07
C PRO A 167 5.47 12.08 3.56
N GLY A 168 6.62 11.96 4.23
CA GLY A 168 6.78 12.31 5.66
C GLY A 168 6.91 11.11 6.61
N TYR A 169 6.67 9.88 6.16
CA TYR A 169 7.05 8.68 6.90
C TYR A 169 8.51 8.32 6.61
N GLY A 170 9.35 8.32 7.65
CA GLY A 170 10.70 7.78 7.58
C GLY A 170 10.69 6.31 7.95
N VAL A 171 11.22 5.44 7.08
CA VAL A 171 11.51 4.05 7.46
C VAL A 171 12.71 4.09 8.41
N LEU A 172 12.49 3.75 9.68
CA LEU A 172 13.56 3.60 10.64
C LEU A 172 14.38 2.36 10.26
N GLY A 173 15.66 2.55 9.93
CA GLY A 173 16.61 1.45 9.71
C GLY A 173 16.93 1.07 8.27
N CYS A 174 16.47 1.79 7.24
CA CYS A 174 16.95 1.54 5.88
C CYS A 174 18.28 2.26 5.59
N VAL A 175 19.30 1.52 5.14
CA VAL A 175 20.46 2.09 4.44
C VAL A 175 20.07 2.26 2.97
N CYS A 176 19.18 3.22 2.66
CA CYS A 176 18.91 3.58 1.27
C CYS A 176 19.73 4.83 0.90
N PRO A 177 20.59 4.79 -0.13
CA PRO A 177 21.11 6.00 -0.73
C PRO A 177 19.98 6.67 -1.52
N SER A 178 19.67 7.91 -1.15
CA SER A 178 18.85 8.89 -1.87
C SER A 178 17.32 8.70 -1.86
N PRO A 179 16.54 9.79 -1.72
CA PRO A 179 15.09 9.76 -1.83
C PRO A 179 14.65 9.36 -3.24
N ILE A 180 13.55 8.61 -3.30
CA ILE A 180 12.79 8.33 -4.52
C ILE A 180 12.41 9.68 -5.14
N LYS A 181 13.12 10.07 -6.20
CA LYS A 181 12.73 11.19 -7.06
C LYS A 181 11.64 10.69 -8.00
N TYR A 182 10.40 11.11 -7.78
CA TYR A 182 9.39 11.08 -8.83
C TYR A 182 9.86 12.01 -9.95
N ARG A 183 10.12 11.46 -11.14
CA ARG A 183 10.22 12.29 -12.35
C ARG A 183 8.80 12.62 -12.78
N SER A 184 8.52 13.92 -12.88
CA SER A 184 7.42 14.51 -13.64
C SER A 184 7.52 14.14 -15.11
#